data_AF-A0A552WU74-F1
#
_entry.id   AF-A0A552WU74-F1
#
_cell.length_a   1.000
_cell.length_b   1.000
_cell.length_c   1.000
_cell.angle_alpha   90.00
_cell.angle_beta   90.00
_cell.angle_gamma   90.00
#
_symmetry.space_group_name_H-M   'P 1'
#
loop_
_entity.id
_entity.type
_entity.pdbx_description
1 polymer ?
#
loop_
_entity_poly.entity_id
_entity_poly.type
_entity_poly.pdbx_seq_one_letter_code
_entity_poly.pdbx_strand_id
1 'polypeptide(L)'
;MSTQTVTTTSRITRWKDERILNTFVPETRRRGGETSLTGKYGTTRLSVEHRAQGLVLLTAHGWRMYSRSFGARSARLAYLCGVDDNGIWAARVPGSCETVSDALAKLTPAEVKGREHVRQGDMYLARLAVRGRTSESGVYNDTHLWDAETRTLTHVPEEGAAHAPVTAPADWPSVKVVEQLDYASNRGWTAD
;
A
#
# COMPACT_ATOMS: atom_id res chain seq x y z
N MET A 1 7.43 14.60 -17.66
CA MET A 1 7.44 13.12 -17.58
C MET A 1 8.44 12.75 -16.50
N SER A 2 7.97 12.52 -15.27
CA SER A 2 8.87 12.20 -14.15
C SER A 2 9.28 10.73 -14.22
N THR A 3 10.57 10.50 -14.36
CA THR A 3 11.19 9.18 -14.40
C THR A 3 11.09 8.58 -13.00
N GLN A 4 10.15 7.67 -12.81
CA GLN A 4 10.13 6.80 -11.63
C GLN A 4 11.35 5.90 -11.72
N THR A 5 12.44 6.22 -11.02
CA THR A 5 13.52 5.25 -10.82
C THR A 5 13.08 4.29 -9.72
N VAL A 6 12.13 3.42 -10.05
CA VAL A 6 11.85 2.20 -9.29
C VAL A 6 12.99 1.25 -9.63
N THR A 7 14.13 1.46 -8.97
CA THR A 7 15.16 0.43 -8.93
C THR A 7 14.56 -0.72 -8.12
N THR A 8 14.48 -1.89 -8.75
CA THR A 8 14.00 -3.17 -8.21
C THR A 8 12.51 -3.48 -8.48
N THR A 9 12.28 -4.74 -8.90
CA THR A 9 10.98 -5.46 -8.96
C THR A 9 10.32 -5.63 -10.35
N SER A 10 11.09 -5.76 -11.44
CA SER A 10 10.55 -6.31 -12.72
C SER A 10 10.22 -7.82 -12.67
N ARG A 11 10.37 -8.48 -11.51
CA ARG A 11 10.28 -9.95 -11.39
C ARG A 11 8.88 -10.48 -11.08
N ILE A 12 8.02 -9.72 -10.41
CA ILE A 12 6.70 -10.21 -9.96
C ILE A 12 5.73 -10.40 -11.13
N THR A 13 5.83 -9.58 -12.17
CA THR A 13 4.99 -9.72 -13.37
C THR A 13 5.12 -11.09 -14.03
N ARG A 14 6.28 -11.75 -13.86
CA ARG A 14 6.57 -13.09 -14.39
C ARG A 14 6.19 -14.24 -13.44
N TRP A 15 5.77 -13.96 -12.22
CA TRP A 15 5.35 -15.02 -11.30
C TRP A 15 4.04 -15.65 -11.77
N LYS A 16 3.87 -16.95 -11.51
CA LYS A 16 2.56 -17.61 -11.68
C LYS A 16 1.59 -17.09 -10.61
N ASP A 17 0.29 -17.05 -10.93
CA ASP A 17 -0.74 -16.60 -9.98
C ASP A 17 -0.69 -17.32 -8.65
N GLU A 18 -0.48 -18.64 -8.67
CA GLU A 18 -0.33 -19.43 -7.45
C GLU A 18 0.79 -18.92 -6.54
N ARG A 19 1.96 -18.57 -7.11
CA ARG A 19 3.07 -18.01 -6.33
C ARG A 19 2.70 -16.63 -5.78
N ILE A 20 2.05 -15.79 -6.58
CA ILE A 20 1.59 -14.45 -6.16
C ILE A 20 0.65 -14.60 -4.97
N LEU A 21 -0.38 -15.44 -5.09
CA LEU A 21 -1.38 -15.67 -4.05
C LEU A 21 -0.74 -16.25 -2.78
N ASN A 22 0.13 -17.27 -2.90
CA ASN A 22 0.85 -17.84 -1.77
C ASN A 22 1.80 -16.86 -1.08
N THR A 23 2.22 -15.80 -1.78
CA THR A 23 3.07 -14.75 -1.21
C THR A 23 2.23 -13.67 -0.52
N PHE A 24 1.21 -13.13 -1.20
CA PHE A 24 0.52 -11.91 -0.76
C PHE A 24 -0.74 -12.15 0.08
N VAL A 25 -1.40 -13.31 -0.05
CA VAL A 25 -2.57 -13.64 0.78
C VAL A 25 -2.18 -13.80 2.26
N PRO A 26 -1.08 -14.50 2.62
CA PRO A 26 -0.61 -14.54 3.99
C PRO A 26 -0.26 -13.15 4.55
N GLU A 27 0.41 -12.31 3.76
CA GLU A 27 0.76 -10.95 4.16
C GLU A 27 -0.49 -10.08 4.39
N THR A 28 -1.47 -10.18 3.49
CA THR A 28 -2.77 -9.50 3.65
C THR A 28 -3.44 -9.92 4.96
N ARG A 29 -3.45 -11.22 5.28
CA ARG A 29 -4.02 -11.73 6.53
C ARG A 29 -3.23 -11.27 7.75
N ARG A 30 -1.89 -11.29 7.69
CA ARG A 30 -1.00 -10.84 8.78
C ARG A 30 -1.30 -9.39 9.16
N ARG A 31 -1.66 -8.55 8.19
CA ARG A 31 -2.09 -7.16 8.38
C ARG A 31 -3.57 -6.99 8.77
N GLY A 32 -4.26 -8.06 9.17
CA GLY A 32 -5.68 -8.03 9.54
C GLY A 32 -6.65 -7.89 8.36
N GLY A 33 -6.16 -8.02 7.12
CA GLY A 33 -6.97 -7.92 5.91
C GLY A 33 -7.85 -9.14 5.68
N GLU A 34 -9.06 -8.90 5.18
CA GLU A 34 -9.96 -9.94 4.71
C GLU A 34 -9.46 -10.56 3.38
N THR A 35 -9.42 -11.89 3.31
CA THR A 35 -8.86 -12.62 2.15
C THR A 35 -9.91 -13.38 1.32
N SER A 36 -11.18 -13.30 1.71
CA SER A 36 -12.28 -13.93 0.99
C SER A 36 -13.62 -13.33 1.40
N LEU A 37 -14.55 -13.24 0.46
CA LEU A 37 -15.95 -12.91 0.69
C LEU A 37 -16.75 -14.20 0.86
N THR A 38 -17.45 -14.35 1.99
CA THR A 38 -18.39 -15.46 2.19
C THR A 38 -19.82 -14.94 2.20
N GLY A 39 -20.68 -15.56 1.39
CA GLY A 39 -22.09 -15.20 1.34
C GLY A 39 -22.97 -16.28 0.75
N LYS A 40 -24.16 -15.87 0.29
CA LYS A 40 -25.27 -16.75 -0.09
C LYS A 40 -24.90 -17.83 -1.12
N TYR A 41 -23.99 -17.51 -2.04
CA TYR A 41 -23.62 -18.40 -3.16
C TYR A 41 -22.24 -19.05 -2.98
N GLY A 42 -21.69 -19.03 -1.76
CA GLY A 42 -20.41 -19.62 -1.42
C GLY A 42 -19.35 -18.58 -1.06
N THR A 43 -18.10 -19.02 -1.11
CA THR A 43 -16.93 -18.21 -0.76
C THR A 43 -16.13 -17.85 -2.01
N THR A 44 -15.90 -16.56 -2.21
CA THR A 44 -15.01 -16.03 -3.25
C THR A 44 -13.70 -15.60 -2.62
N ARG A 45 -12.58 -16.15 -3.09
CA ARG A 45 -11.23 -15.84 -2.59
C ARG A 45 -10.58 -14.76 -3.44
N LEU A 46 -9.54 -14.13 -2.89
CA LEU A 46 -8.68 -13.24 -3.67
C LEU A 46 -8.10 -13.98 -4.87
N SER A 47 -8.09 -13.30 -6.01
CA SER A 47 -7.51 -13.70 -7.29
C SER A 47 -6.70 -12.55 -7.86
N VAL A 48 -5.82 -12.83 -8.81
CA VAL A 48 -4.99 -11.80 -9.44
C VAL A 48 -5.79 -11.12 -10.55
N GLU A 49 -6.06 -9.83 -10.38
CA GLU A 49 -6.82 -9.02 -11.34
C GLU A 49 -5.89 -8.40 -12.38
N HIS A 50 -4.84 -7.72 -11.91
CA HIS A 50 -3.99 -6.92 -12.76
C HIS A 50 -2.54 -6.92 -12.26
N ARG A 51 -1.58 -6.81 -13.19
CA ARG A 51 -0.15 -6.78 -12.88
C ARG A 51 0.54 -5.71 -13.71
N ALA A 52 1.30 -4.84 -13.06
CA ALA A 52 2.10 -3.83 -13.76
C ALA A 52 3.21 -3.32 -12.85
N GLN A 53 4.35 -2.94 -13.44
CA GLN A 53 5.44 -2.23 -12.73
C GLN A 53 5.93 -2.94 -11.46
N GLY A 54 5.92 -4.28 -11.45
CA GLY A 54 6.33 -5.05 -10.27
C GLY A 54 5.29 -5.12 -9.15
N LEU A 55 4.08 -4.61 -9.40
CA LEU A 55 2.95 -4.63 -8.47
C LEU A 55 1.85 -5.55 -8.99
N VAL A 56 0.99 -5.96 -8.06
CA VAL A 56 -0.17 -6.80 -8.34
C VAL A 56 -1.39 -6.24 -7.63
N LEU A 57 -2.52 -6.24 -8.34
CA LEU A 57 -3.83 -6.00 -7.77
C LEU A 57 -4.52 -7.36 -7.53
N LEU A 58 -4.85 -7.64 -6.28
CA LEU A 58 -5.65 -8.79 -5.90
C LEU A 58 -7.10 -8.38 -5.66
N THR A 59 -8.06 -9.11 -6.20
CA THR A 59 -9.49 -8.81 -6.05
C THR A 59 -10.30 -10.04 -5.66
N ALA A 60 -11.42 -9.81 -4.98
CA ALA A 60 -12.47 -10.81 -4.78
C ALA A 60 -13.83 -10.15 -5.02
N HIS A 61 -14.62 -10.74 -5.93
CA HIS A 61 -15.92 -10.21 -6.34
C HIS A 61 -16.99 -11.24 -6.00
N GLY A 62 -17.83 -10.95 -5.02
CA GLY A 62 -18.77 -11.94 -4.51
C GLY A 62 -19.94 -11.33 -3.77
N TRP A 63 -20.61 -12.17 -3.00
CA TRP A 63 -21.73 -11.76 -2.18
C TRP A 63 -21.34 -11.84 -0.71
N ARG A 64 -21.77 -10.87 0.08
CA ARG A 64 -21.62 -10.85 1.53
C ARG A 64 -22.98 -10.98 2.19
N MET A 65 -23.10 -11.93 3.10
CA MET A 65 -24.28 -12.10 3.94
C MET A 65 -24.12 -11.22 5.18
N TYR A 66 -24.97 -10.21 5.36
CA TYR A 66 -24.90 -9.32 6.52
C TYR A 66 -25.78 -9.81 7.67
N SER A 67 -27.00 -10.24 7.36
CA SER A 67 -27.90 -10.94 8.29
C SER A 67 -28.97 -11.70 7.51
N ARG A 68 -29.75 -12.53 8.23
CA ARG A 68 -30.94 -13.18 7.65
C ARG A 68 -32.03 -12.18 7.23
N SER A 69 -32.10 -11.01 7.88
CA SER A 69 -33.11 -9.98 7.63
C SER A 69 -32.72 -8.99 6.53
N PHE A 70 -31.43 -8.67 6.37
CA PHE A 70 -30.94 -7.69 5.38
C PHE A 70 -30.54 -8.31 4.03
N GLY A 71 -30.45 -9.64 3.97
CA GLY A 71 -30.09 -10.35 2.74
C GLY A 71 -28.61 -10.27 2.38
N ALA A 72 -28.27 -10.81 1.22
CA ALA A 72 -26.91 -10.76 0.69
C ALA A 72 -26.76 -9.54 -0.22
N ARG A 73 -25.62 -8.85 -0.15
CA ARG A 73 -25.28 -7.75 -1.09
C ARG A 73 -24.00 -8.10 -1.84
N SER A 74 -23.88 -7.56 -3.05
CA SER A 74 -22.62 -7.60 -3.80
C SER A 74 -21.53 -6.87 -3.00
N ALA A 75 -20.35 -7.46 -2.94
CA ALA A 75 -19.20 -6.91 -2.24
C ALA A 75 -17.94 -7.14 -3.08
N ARG A 76 -16.98 -6.23 -2.96
CA ARG A 76 -15.68 -6.33 -3.60
C ARG A 76 -14.56 -6.09 -2.58
N LEU A 77 -13.55 -6.94 -2.61
CA LEU A 77 -12.28 -6.74 -1.92
C LEU A 77 -11.23 -6.42 -2.97
N ALA A 78 -10.34 -5.47 -2.68
CA ALA A 78 -9.21 -5.18 -3.53
C ALA A 78 -7.98 -4.82 -2.69
N TYR A 79 -6.82 -5.34 -3.07
CA TYR A 79 -5.54 -5.11 -2.41
C TYR A 79 -4.46 -4.83 -3.45
N LEU A 80 -3.74 -3.72 -3.28
CA LEU A 80 -2.52 -3.47 -4.01
C LEU A 80 -1.35 -4.11 -3.25
N CYS A 81 -0.55 -4.89 -3.96
CA CYS A 81 0.52 -5.69 -3.42
C CYS A 81 1.82 -5.42 -4.18
N GLY A 82 2.95 -5.51 -3.49
CA GLY A 82 4.26 -5.31 -4.10
C GLY A 82 5.40 -5.85 -3.25
N VAL A 83 6.57 -5.86 -3.86
CA VAL A 83 7.84 -6.02 -3.14
C VAL A 83 8.66 -4.77 -3.37
N ASP A 84 9.03 -4.11 -2.29
CA ASP A 84 9.99 -3.02 -2.29
C ASP A 84 11.30 -3.49 -1.64
N ASP A 85 12.23 -2.57 -1.43
CA ASP A 85 13.50 -2.85 -0.74
C ASP A 85 13.28 -3.33 0.71
N ASN A 86 12.05 -3.23 1.23
CA ASN A 86 11.64 -3.58 2.59
C ASN A 86 10.80 -4.86 2.65
N GLY A 87 10.70 -5.60 1.54
CA GLY A 87 10.03 -6.90 1.49
C GLY A 87 8.60 -6.82 0.95
N ILE A 88 7.77 -7.79 1.35
CA ILE A 88 6.43 -7.98 0.82
C ILE A 88 5.47 -7.04 1.54
N TRP A 89 4.63 -6.33 0.80
CA TRP A 89 3.57 -5.51 1.38
C TRP A 89 2.23 -5.70 0.66
N ALA A 90 1.15 -5.43 1.38
CA ALA A 90 -0.22 -5.43 0.87
C ALA A 90 -1.02 -4.28 1.51
N ALA A 91 -1.71 -3.48 0.69
CA ALA A 91 -2.51 -2.35 1.13
C ALA A 91 -3.93 -2.46 0.58
N ARG A 92 -4.94 -2.20 1.43
CA ARG A 92 -6.34 -2.20 1.01
C ARG A 92 -6.62 -1.01 0.09
N VAL A 93 -7.36 -1.25 -0.99
CA VAL A 93 -7.81 -0.20 -1.92
C VAL A 93 -9.32 -0.32 -2.17
N PRO A 94 -9.97 0.72 -2.75
CA PRO A 94 -11.37 0.60 -3.16
C PRO A 94 -11.60 -0.60 -4.07
N GLY A 95 -12.69 -1.34 -3.83
CA GLY A 95 -13.07 -2.51 -4.64
C GLY A 95 -13.47 -2.18 -6.09
N SER A 96 -13.55 -0.90 -6.43
CA SER A 96 -13.75 -0.39 -7.79
C SER A 96 -12.45 -0.23 -8.58
N CYS A 97 -11.27 -0.43 -7.97
CA CYS A 97 -10.01 -0.38 -8.70
C CYS A 97 -9.90 -1.61 -9.61
N GLU A 98 -9.59 -1.37 -10.90
CA GLU A 98 -9.42 -2.43 -11.90
C GLU A 98 -7.96 -2.56 -12.32
N THR A 99 -7.17 -1.49 -12.19
CA THR A 99 -5.74 -1.49 -12.52
C THR A 99 -4.87 -1.13 -11.33
N VAL A 100 -3.59 -1.52 -11.43
CA VAL A 100 -2.53 -1.10 -10.50
C VAL A 100 -2.39 0.42 -10.47
N SER A 101 -2.55 1.08 -11.61
CA SER A 101 -2.47 2.55 -11.71
C SER A 101 -3.60 3.23 -10.93
N ASP A 102 -4.83 2.71 -11.04
CA ASP A 102 -5.98 3.23 -10.29
C ASP A 102 -5.77 3.07 -8.79
N ALA A 103 -5.33 1.87 -8.37
CA ALA A 103 -5.05 1.57 -6.98
C ALA A 103 -3.95 2.48 -6.40
N LEU A 104 -2.85 2.68 -7.12
CA LEU A 104 -1.80 3.63 -6.73
C LEU A 104 -2.34 5.05 -6.59
N ALA A 105 -3.17 5.50 -7.53
CA ALA A 105 -3.75 6.84 -7.49
C ALA A 105 -4.66 7.06 -6.27
N LYS A 106 -5.27 5.99 -5.72
CA LYS A 106 -6.09 6.03 -4.51
C LYS A 106 -5.26 6.01 -3.22
N LEU A 107 -4.12 5.32 -3.21
CA LEU A 107 -3.22 5.25 -2.06
C LEU A 107 -2.28 6.45 -1.94
N THR A 108 -1.92 7.07 -3.07
CA THR A 108 -1.00 8.20 -3.08
C THR A 108 -1.66 9.43 -2.43
N PRO A 109 -1.11 9.94 -1.31
CA PRO A 109 -1.64 11.16 -0.69
C PRO A 109 -1.55 12.36 -1.63
N ALA A 110 -2.47 13.32 -1.48
CA ALA A 110 -2.51 14.51 -2.32
C ALA A 110 -1.20 15.30 -2.28
N GLU A 111 -0.53 15.29 -1.13
CA GLU A 111 0.74 15.98 -0.89
C GLU A 111 1.95 15.33 -1.55
N VAL A 112 1.81 14.08 -2.00
CA VAL A 112 2.84 13.33 -2.74
C VAL A 112 2.59 13.41 -4.23
N LYS A 113 1.32 13.54 -4.64
CA LYS A 113 0.91 13.50 -6.04
C LYS A 113 1.64 14.56 -6.87
N GLY A 114 2.26 14.11 -7.96
CA GLY A 114 3.02 14.98 -8.87
C GLY A 114 4.39 15.43 -8.35
N ARG A 115 4.84 14.92 -7.20
CA ARG A 115 6.18 15.19 -6.65
C ARG A 115 7.07 13.97 -6.79
N GLU A 116 8.36 14.22 -6.93
CA GLU A 116 9.38 13.18 -6.73
C GLU A 116 9.28 12.68 -5.29
N HIS A 117 9.29 11.37 -5.12
CA HIS A 117 9.17 10.74 -3.81
C HIS A 117 9.86 9.38 -3.78
N VAL A 118 10.24 8.97 -2.57
CA VAL A 118 10.62 7.59 -2.24
C VAL A 118 9.68 7.10 -1.15
N ARG A 119 9.52 5.78 -1.03
CA ARG A 119 8.53 5.17 -0.14
C ARG A 119 9.18 4.08 0.69
N GLN A 120 8.76 3.97 1.95
CA GLN A 120 9.09 2.87 2.85
C GLN A 120 7.79 2.41 3.52
N GLY A 121 7.31 1.21 3.21
CA GLY A 121 6.08 0.71 3.81
C GLY A 121 4.88 1.62 3.52
N ASP A 122 4.27 2.18 4.55
CA ASP A 122 3.16 3.14 4.49
C ASP A 122 3.61 4.60 4.59
N MET A 123 4.91 4.89 4.49
CA MET A 123 5.44 6.25 4.56
C MET A 123 6.05 6.68 3.22
N TYR A 124 5.87 7.96 2.89
CA TYR A 124 6.46 8.64 1.75
C TYR A 124 7.41 9.74 2.22
N LEU A 125 8.57 9.83 1.57
CA LEU A 125 9.42 11.00 1.59
C LEU A 125 9.21 11.75 0.28
N ALA A 126 8.53 12.89 0.32
CA ALA A 126 8.21 13.69 -0.86
C ALA A 126 9.12 14.92 -0.95
N ARG A 127 9.66 15.17 -2.15
CA ARG A 127 10.47 16.36 -2.44
C ARG A 127 9.64 17.63 -2.31
N LEU A 128 10.16 18.60 -1.58
CA LEU A 128 9.69 19.98 -1.60
C LEU A 128 10.66 20.84 -2.42
N ALA A 129 10.11 21.77 -3.20
CA ALA A 129 10.92 22.69 -4.01
C ALA A 129 11.62 23.78 -3.16
N VAL A 130 11.03 24.13 -2.01
CA VAL A 130 11.51 25.20 -1.13
C VAL A 130 12.45 24.64 -0.07
N ARG A 131 13.62 25.26 0.11
CA ARG A 131 14.59 24.92 1.17
C ARG A 131 14.07 25.29 2.56
N GLY A 132 14.57 24.60 3.59
CA GLY A 132 14.23 24.89 4.99
C GLY A 132 12.81 24.50 5.40
N ARG A 133 12.16 23.60 4.63
CA ARG A 133 10.79 23.12 4.90
C ARG A 133 10.74 21.62 5.14
N THR A 134 11.88 21.02 5.49
CA THR A 134 11.96 19.61 5.84
C THR A 134 11.11 19.34 7.08
N SER A 135 10.35 18.24 7.06
CA SER A 135 9.64 17.74 8.24
C SER A 135 10.60 17.61 9.41
N GLU A 136 10.16 18.02 10.60
CA GLU A 136 10.96 17.89 11.83
C GLU A 136 11.17 16.41 12.17
N SER A 137 12.33 16.10 12.76
CA SER A 137 12.65 14.77 13.27
C SER A 137 11.59 14.33 14.28
N GLY A 138 11.27 13.04 14.29
CA GLY A 138 10.27 12.51 15.20
C GLY A 138 9.73 11.15 14.80
N VAL A 139 8.84 10.63 15.64
CA VAL A 139 8.13 9.38 15.39
C VAL A 139 6.84 9.68 14.63
N TYR A 140 6.64 8.95 13.54
CA TYR A 140 5.46 8.93 12.71
C TYR A 140 4.83 7.54 12.85
N ASN A 141 3.49 7.48 12.78
CA ASN A 141 2.65 6.27 12.85
C ASN A 141 3.14 5.18 13.82
N ASP A 142 3.64 5.61 14.99
CA ASP A 142 4.19 4.82 16.09
C ASP A 142 5.36 3.87 15.76
N THR A 143 5.74 3.75 14.49
CA THR A 143 6.66 2.73 14.00
C THR A 143 7.74 3.29 13.08
N HIS A 144 7.65 4.56 12.65
CA HIS A 144 8.65 5.18 11.79
C HIS A 144 9.35 6.36 12.47
N LEU A 145 10.66 6.25 12.63
CA LEU A 145 11.50 7.34 13.11
C LEU A 145 12.09 8.09 11.92
N TRP A 146 11.76 9.37 11.78
CA TRP A 146 12.39 10.28 10.84
C TRP A 146 13.46 11.11 11.52
N ASP A 147 14.62 11.20 10.89
CA ASP A 147 15.70 12.12 11.26
C ASP A 147 15.91 13.14 10.12
N ALA A 148 15.61 14.40 10.40
CA ALA A 148 15.74 15.50 9.46
C ALA A 148 17.20 15.88 9.13
N GLU A 149 18.15 15.59 10.04
CA GLU A 149 19.57 15.91 9.87
C GLU A 149 20.21 14.90 8.91
N THR A 150 20.05 13.60 9.20
CA THR A 150 20.54 12.53 8.32
C THR A 150 19.59 12.23 7.16
N ARG A 151 18.43 12.88 7.13
CA ARG A 151 17.37 12.74 6.11
C ARG A 151 16.96 11.29 5.89
N THR A 152 16.88 10.54 6.98
CA THR A 152 16.70 9.10 6.97
C THR A 152 15.45 8.72 7.75
N LEU A 153 14.63 7.86 7.13
CA LEU A 153 13.46 7.23 7.73
C LEU A 153 13.85 5.81 8.14
N THR A 154 13.57 5.45 9.38
CA THR A 154 13.83 4.13 9.95
C THR A 154 12.52 3.54 10.45
N HIS A 155 12.16 2.35 9.97
CA HIS A 155 11.03 1.61 10.51
C HIS A 155 11.49 0.72 11.67
N VAL A 156 10.90 0.94 12.84
CA VAL A 156 11.13 0.20 14.08
C VAL A 156 9.81 -0.49 14.46
N PRO A 157 9.50 -1.66 13.86
CA PRO A 157 8.27 -2.35 14.17
C PRO A 157 8.29 -2.94 15.58
N GLU A 158 7.11 -2.99 16.21
CA GLU A 158 6.89 -3.68 17.50
C GLU A 158 7.08 -5.20 17.34
N GLU A 159 6.71 -5.75 16.18
CA GLU A 159 6.93 -7.15 15.80
C GLU A 159 7.49 -7.28 14.37
N GLY A 160 8.54 -8.07 14.20
CA GLY A 160 9.14 -8.39 12.90
C GLY A 160 10.58 -7.90 12.74
N ALA A 161 11.07 -7.90 11.51
CA ALA A 161 12.42 -7.44 11.20
C ALA A 161 12.42 -5.91 11.02
N ALA A 162 13.39 -5.21 11.64
CA ALA A 162 13.68 -3.82 11.31
C ALA A 162 13.99 -3.70 9.81
N HIS A 163 13.39 -2.72 9.14
CA HIS A 163 13.61 -2.52 7.70
C HIS A 163 14.93 -1.78 7.46
N ALA A 164 15.48 -1.91 6.25
CA ALA A 164 16.58 -1.05 5.83
C ALA A 164 16.12 0.42 5.88
N PRO A 165 16.92 1.34 6.45
CA PRO A 165 16.56 2.75 6.45
C PRO A 165 16.44 3.30 5.03
N VAL A 166 15.51 4.22 4.81
CA VAL A 166 15.36 4.94 3.53
C VAL A 166 15.85 6.37 3.70
N THR A 167 16.86 6.75 2.91
CA THR A 167 17.41 8.11 2.90
C THR A 167 16.86 8.90 1.72
N ALA A 168 16.37 10.12 1.98
CA ALA A 168 15.94 11.01 0.91
C ALA A 168 17.14 11.45 0.05
N PRO A 169 16.99 11.56 -1.29
CA PRO A 169 18.07 12.01 -2.17
C PRO A 169 18.70 13.34 -1.71
N ALA A 170 20.03 13.40 -1.74
CA ALA A 170 20.79 14.55 -1.24
C ALA A 170 20.49 15.84 -2.01
N ASP A 171 20.14 15.73 -3.29
CA ASP A 171 19.81 16.85 -4.19
C ASP A 171 18.42 17.45 -3.95
N TRP A 172 17.56 16.78 -3.17
CA TRP A 172 16.26 17.34 -2.81
C TRP A 172 16.42 18.52 -1.84
N PRO A 173 15.82 19.70 -2.12
CA PRO A 173 15.97 20.90 -1.28
C PRO A 173 15.39 20.75 0.14
N SER A 174 14.30 20.01 0.28
CA SER A 174 13.63 19.70 1.54
C SER A 174 12.74 18.47 1.36
N VAL A 175 12.38 17.82 2.46
CA VAL A 175 11.62 16.57 2.47
C VAL A 175 10.36 16.71 3.32
N LYS A 176 9.19 16.39 2.77
CA LYS A 176 7.99 16.17 3.57
C LYS A 176 7.82 14.68 3.82
N VAL A 177 7.76 14.30 5.08
CA VAL A 177 7.32 12.96 5.49
C VAL A 177 5.79 12.93 5.44
N VAL A 178 5.23 11.97 4.72
CA VAL A 178 3.78 11.85 4.51
C VAL A 178 3.37 10.39 4.71
N GLU A 179 2.39 10.17 5.57
CA GLU A 179 1.79 8.85 5.75
C GLU A 179 0.84 8.53 4.59
N GLN A 180 0.83 7.27 4.17
CA GLN A 180 -0.11 6.74 3.22
C GLN A 180 -1.52 6.80 3.82
N LEU A 181 -2.51 7.07 2.97
CA LEU A 181 -3.90 6.94 3.40
C LEU A 181 -4.19 5.47 3.71
N ASP A 182 -4.48 5.17 4.98
CA ASP A 182 -4.96 3.84 5.35
C ASP A 182 -6.45 3.72 4.99
N TYR A 183 -6.75 2.87 4.00
CA TYR A 183 -8.12 2.57 3.62
C TYR A 183 -8.80 1.60 4.60
N ALA A 184 -8.05 0.94 5.49
CA ALA A 184 -8.58 -0.05 6.43
C ALA A 184 -9.09 0.57 7.75
N SER A 185 -8.53 1.68 8.22
CA SER A 185 -8.91 2.34 9.49
C SER A 185 -10.15 3.24 9.40
N ASN A 186 -10.62 3.58 8.19
CA ASN A 186 -11.86 4.32 8.01
C ASN A 186 -13.08 3.40 8.20
N ARG A 187 -13.43 3.11 9.47
CA ARG A 187 -14.66 2.42 9.91
C ARG A 187 -15.98 3.13 9.51
N GLY A 188 -15.93 4.13 8.64
CA GLY A 188 -17.04 5.02 8.32
C GLY A 188 -17.43 5.09 6.85
N TRP A 189 -16.85 4.28 5.96
CA TRP A 189 -17.24 4.35 4.54
C TRP A 189 -18.31 3.32 4.17
N THR A 190 -19.54 3.78 4.08
CA THR A 190 -20.62 3.09 3.35
C THR A 190 -20.32 3.16 1.86
N ALA A 191 -20.32 2.00 1.20
CA ALA A 191 -20.28 1.94 -0.25
C ALA A 191 -21.49 2.69 -0.82
N ASP A 192 -21.23 3.78 -1.53
CA ASP A 192 -22.12 4.25 -2.59
C ASP A 192 -22.01 3.31 -3.81
#